data_AF-A0A7J7W8C7-F1
#
_entry.id   AF-A0A7J7W8C7-F1
#
_cell.length_a   1.000
_cell.length_b   1.000
_cell.length_c   1.000
_cell.angle_alpha   90.00
_cell.angle_beta   90.00
_cell.angle_gamma   90.00
#
_symmetry.space_group_name_H-M   'P 1'
#
loop_
_entity.id
_entity.type
_entity.pdbx_description
1 polymer ?
#
loop_
_entity_poly.entity_id
_entity_poly.type
_entity_poly.pdbx_seq_one_letter_code
_entity_poly.pdbx_strand_id
1 'polypeptide(L)'
;MLLLPPLLLLLRAQPTVTTSNDLISKQNQGPPSLTTQCVFGEYWTASHWCKCCPAGQYVSEPCRSPHTLGRCVKCDRGTFTGFPNGLDSCFPCATCSEDQEMVVDCTSTRDRICRCKPGHFYELPDFYEFCRRCSRCPKGNVVLHKCNSTADTVCGEPDPDHRYWGYFLGGSCLIGFLVIIVPLYYICHRPRKGNGDRRENALPEGSVPLASSDGERDADSSVPTTGNVSPSEDTLDMASEAPTFTRSPESPAGVDGTQASAGAGGRAPDGSPQPDL
;
A
#
# COMPACT_ATOMS: atom_id res chain seq x y z
N MET A 1 -30.39 -16.99 80.87
CA MET A 1 -31.10 -15.69 80.72
C MET A 1 -30.22 -14.86 79.80
N LEU A 2 -30.65 -14.56 78.57
CA LEU A 2 -31.42 -13.34 78.20
C LEU A 2 -30.60 -12.08 78.58
N LEU A 3 -30.20 -11.19 77.66
CA LEU A 3 -30.91 -10.68 76.46
C LEU A 3 -29.99 -10.40 75.24
N LEU A 4 -30.63 -10.18 74.08
CA LEU A 4 -30.06 -9.83 72.76
C LEU A 4 -29.85 -8.29 72.58
N PRO A 5 -29.18 -7.81 71.50
CA PRO A 5 -28.66 -6.44 71.36
C PRO A 5 -29.58 -5.47 70.58
N PRO A 6 -29.20 -4.18 70.57
CA PRO A 6 -29.27 -3.33 69.37
C PRO A 6 -27.98 -2.46 69.19
N LEU A 7 -27.69 -1.75 68.09
CA LEU A 7 -28.06 -1.77 66.66
C LEU A 7 -27.22 -0.66 65.98
N LEU A 8 -26.96 -0.72 64.67
CA LEU A 8 -26.47 0.39 63.80
C LEU A 8 -25.12 1.07 64.12
N LEU A 9 -24.14 0.87 63.22
CA LEU A 9 -23.42 1.99 62.57
C LEU A 9 -22.71 1.50 61.28
N LEU A 10 -23.45 1.51 60.17
CA LEU A 10 -22.88 1.42 58.82
C LEU A 10 -22.25 2.78 58.47
N LEU A 11 -20.96 2.98 58.74
CA LEU A 11 -20.24 4.07 58.08
C LEU A 11 -20.00 3.71 56.62
N ARG A 12 -20.72 4.40 55.74
CA ARG A 12 -20.45 4.39 54.30
C ARG A 12 -19.05 4.99 54.07
N ALA A 13 -18.14 4.19 53.50
CA ALA A 13 -16.98 4.74 52.83
C ALA A 13 -17.47 5.54 51.62
N GLN A 14 -17.36 6.87 51.69
CA GLN A 14 -17.57 7.72 50.52
C GLN A 14 -16.29 7.70 49.67
N PRO A 15 -16.35 7.33 48.37
CA PRO A 15 -15.23 7.57 47.48
C PRO A 15 -15.09 9.08 47.27
N THR A 16 -13.97 9.65 47.67
CA THR A 16 -13.65 11.06 47.40
C THR A 16 -13.46 11.24 45.90
N VAL A 17 -14.43 11.87 45.24
CA VAL A 17 -14.33 12.26 43.83
C VAL A 17 -13.31 13.40 43.73
N THR A 18 -12.05 13.06 43.46
CA THR A 18 -11.00 14.03 43.16
C THR A 18 -11.26 14.64 41.79
N THR A 19 -11.69 15.91 41.78
CA THR A 19 -11.98 16.70 40.59
C THR A 19 -10.74 16.84 39.70
N SER A 20 -10.91 16.73 38.38
CA SER A 20 -9.81 16.57 37.39
C SER A 20 -8.86 17.77 37.18
N ASN A 21 -8.77 18.73 38.10
CA ASN A 21 -8.11 20.02 37.86
C ASN A 21 -6.62 20.10 38.27
N ASP A 22 -6.09 19.12 39.02
CA ASP A 22 -4.69 19.15 39.50
C ASP A 22 -3.65 18.53 38.55
N LEU A 23 -4.07 17.93 37.42
CA LEU A 23 -3.13 17.35 36.45
C LEU A 23 -2.49 18.39 35.50
N ILE A 24 -2.97 19.63 35.49
CA ILE A 24 -2.53 20.67 34.54
C ILE A 24 -1.28 21.45 35.05
N SER A 25 -0.89 21.29 36.32
CA SER A 25 0.25 22.01 36.93
C SER A 25 1.62 21.27 36.83
N LYS A 26 1.68 20.11 36.15
CA LYS A 26 2.89 19.25 36.10
C LYS A 26 3.58 19.16 34.73
N GLN A 27 3.15 19.91 33.72
CA GLN A 27 3.70 19.83 32.35
C GLN A 27 5.13 20.39 32.21
N ASN A 28 5.61 21.25 33.14
CA ASN A 28 6.81 22.08 32.95
C ASN A 28 8.04 21.73 33.81
N GLN A 29 8.15 20.50 34.33
CA GLN A 29 9.39 20.01 34.97
C GLN A 29 9.64 18.53 34.67
N GLY A 30 10.61 18.24 33.82
CA GLY A 30 11.11 16.89 33.59
C GLY A 30 12.62 16.88 33.33
N PRO A 31 13.39 16.15 34.15
CA PRO A 31 14.69 15.61 33.75
C PRO A 31 14.87 14.13 34.17
N PRO A 32 15.86 13.39 33.63
CA PRO A 32 16.65 13.64 32.43
C PRO A 32 16.49 12.51 31.37
N SER A 33 17.25 12.62 30.27
CA SER A 33 17.36 11.69 29.13
C SER A 33 16.42 11.94 27.95
N LEU A 34 16.99 11.82 26.74
CA LEU A 34 16.35 11.94 25.42
C LEU A 34 15.91 13.35 24.97
N THR A 35 16.83 14.33 25.01
CA THR A 35 16.75 15.65 24.34
C THR A 35 16.83 15.54 22.79
N THR A 36 16.26 14.50 22.22
CA THR A 36 16.52 14.03 20.84
C THR A 36 15.75 14.77 19.76
N GLN A 37 14.70 15.53 20.12
CA GLN A 37 13.83 16.18 19.13
C GLN A 37 13.93 17.71 19.16
N CYS A 38 14.40 18.29 18.06
CA CYS A 38 14.41 19.73 17.85
C CYS A 38 13.01 20.23 17.55
N VAL A 39 12.41 20.91 18.52
CA VAL A 39 11.09 21.51 18.40
C VAL A 39 11.27 22.94 17.89
N PHE A 40 10.61 23.27 16.77
CA PHE A 40 10.78 24.55 16.04
C PHE A 40 12.24 24.91 15.67
N GLY A 41 13.14 23.93 15.59
CA GLY A 41 14.56 24.13 15.27
C GLY A 41 15.45 24.50 16.45
N GLU A 42 14.94 24.42 17.68
CA GLU A 42 15.70 24.66 18.90
C GLU A 42 15.69 23.44 19.85
N TYR A 43 16.69 23.38 20.72
CA TYR A 43 16.83 22.40 21.79
C TYR A 43 17.14 23.10 23.12
N TRP A 44 16.74 22.49 24.23
CA TRP A 44 16.98 23.02 25.57
C TRP A 44 18.32 22.53 26.12
N THR A 45 19.17 23.45 26.57
CA THR A 45 20.35 23.14 27.41
C THR A 45 19.97 23.19 28.89
N ALA A 46 20.91 22.93 29.80
CA ALA A 46 20.67 23.07 31.25
C ALA A 46 20.27 24.49 31.72
N SER A 47 20.26 25.51 30.85
CA SER A 47 19.92 26.89 31.23
C SER A 47 19.13 27.70 30.20
N HIS A 48 19.25 27.41 28.90
CA HIS A 48 18.61 28.20 27.83
C HIS A 48 18.38 27.41 26.54
N TRP A 49 17.52 27.94 25.66
CA TRP A 49 17.28 27.43 24.31
C TRP A 49 18.44 27.74 23.37
N CYS A 50 18.87 26.75 22.59
CA CYS A 50 19.89 26.85 21.55
C CYS A 50 19.34 26.40 20.20
N LYS A 51 19.86 26.96 19.10
CA LYS A 51 19.56 26.50 17.74
C LYS A 51 20.22 25.15 17.47
N CYS A 52 19.47 24.27 16.80
CA CYS A 52 19.92 22.92 16.49
C CYS A 52 21.00 22.87 15.40
N CYS A 53 21.86 21.86 15.49
CA CYS A 53 22.75 21.48 14.41
C CYS A 53 21.95 20.84 13.26
N PRO A 54 22.38 21.00 11.99
CA PRO A 54 21.73 20.36 10.86
C PRO A 54 21.96 18.84 10.84
N ALA A 55 21.19 18.13 10.02
CA ALA A 55 21.41 16.71 9.74
C ALA A 55 22.87 16.43 9.28
N GLY A 56 23.41 15.28 9.69
CA GLY A 56 24.81 14.92 9.49
C GLY A 56 25.82 15.67 10.35
N GLN A 57 25.35 16.37 11.37
CA GLN A 57 26.16 16.99 12.41
C GLN A 57 25.57 16.72 13.81
N TYR A 58 26.37 16.95 14.84
CA TYR A 58 26.01 16.91 16.25
C TYR A 58 26.62 18.11 17.01
N VAL A 59 26.14 18.38 18.22
CA VAL A 59 26.61 19.45 19.10
C VAL A 59 27.89 19.00 19.83
N SER A 60 29.03 19.56 19.44
CA SER A 60 30.30 19.36 20.16
C SER A 60 30.48 20.32 21.34
N GLU A 61 29.94 21.54 21.23
CA GLU A 61 29.88 22.52 22.33
C GLU A 61 28.50 23.22 22.27
N PRO A 62 27.74 23.28 23.38
CA PRO A 62 26.47 24.01 23.43
C PRO A 62 26.62 25.50 23.11
N CYS A 63 25.51 26.16 22.78
CA CYS A 63 25.53 27.60 22.58
C CYS A 63 25.76 28.36 23.90
N ARG A 64 26.31 29.58 23.82
CA ARG A 64 26.63 30.42 25.00
C ARG A 64 25.55 31.46 25.31
N SER A 65 24.60 31.66 24.40
CA SER A 65 23.59 32.70 24.50
C SER A 65 22.27 32.20 23.93
N PRO A 66 21.11 32.58 24.52
CA PRO A 66 19.81 32.10 24.09
C PRO A 66 19.57 32.33 22.58
N HIS A 67 18.96 31.34 21.93
CA HIS A 67 18.60 31.34 20.51
C HIS A 67 19.78 31.47 19.53
N THR A 68 20.99 31.12 19.96
CA THR A 68 22.20 31.05 19.11
C THR A 68 22.60 29.62 18.78
N LEU A 69 23.42 29.44 17.74
CA LEU A 69 23.94 28.14 17.32
C LEU A 69 25.20 27.79 18.13
N GLY A 70 25.29 26.54 18.60
CA GLY A 70 26.50 26.01 19.24
C GLY A 70 27.58 25.62 18.22
N ARG A 71 28.60 24.87 18.67
CA ARG A 71 29.62 24.31 17.77
C ARG A 71 29.15 22.96 17.22
N CYS A 72 28.72 22.95 15.96
CA CYS A 72 28.35 21.73 15.26
C CYS A 72 29.56 21.05 14.60
N VAL A 73 29.65 19.72 14.70
CA VAL A 73 30.69 18.89 14.09
C VAL A 73 30.05 17.79 13.26
N LYS A 74 30.65 17.42 12.13
CA LYS A 74 30.13 16.37 11.23
C LYS A 74 30.18 14.99 11.89
N CYS A 75 29.22 14.13 11.56
CA CYS A 75 29.27 12.73 11.93
C CYS A 75 30.48 12.01 11.30
N ASP A 76 31.14 11.16 12.09
CA ASP A 76 32.22 10.29 11.64
C ASP A 76 31.70 9.12 10.79
N ARG A 77 32.61 8.46 10.06
CA ARG A 77 32.27 7.27 9.26
C ARG A 77 31.68 6.18 10.15
N GLY A 78 30.54 5.62 9.74
CA GLY A 78 29.79 4.66 10.55
C GLY A 78 28.83 5.29 11.55
N THR A 79 28.60 6.61 11.50
CA THR A 79 27.58 7.32 12.28
C THR A 79 26.76 8.30 11.42
N PHE A 80 25.54 8.62 11.86
CA PHE A 80 24.63 9.52 11.15
C PHE A 80 23.70 10.32 12.08
N THR A 81 23.15 11.42 11.58
CA THR A 81 21.96 12.09 12.14
C THR A 81 21.01 12.47 11.01
N GLY A 82 19.81 11.89 11.00
CA GLY A 82 18.84 12.07 9.90
C GLY A 82 18.17 13.44 9.82
N PHE A 83 18.19 14.20 10.92
CA PHE A 83 17.40 15.42 11.10
C PHE A 83 18.18 16.49 11.88
N PRO A 84 17.74 17.76 11.84
CA PRO A 84 18.26 18.78 12.75
C PRO A 84 18.11 18.34 14.20
N ASN A 85 19.18 18.45 14.99
CA ASN A 85 19.29 17.82 16.30
C ASN A 85 20.09 18.67 17.30
N GLY A 86 19.89 18.39 18.59
CA GLY A 86 20.67 18.92 19.71
C GLY A 86 21.49 17.83 20.42
N LEU A 87 21.87 16.77 19.70
CA LEU A 87 22.55 15.61 20.26
C LEU A 87 24.03 15.91 20.52
N ASP A 88 24.60 15.26 21.54
CA ASP A 88 26.03 15.31 21.87
C ASP A 88 26.90 14.38 21.00
N SER A 89 26.26 13.55 20.17
CA SER A 89 26.88 12.49 19.37
C SER A 89 25.95 12.09 18.21
N CYS A 90 26.51 11.46 17.17
CA CYS A 90 25.73 10.88 16.08
C CYS A 90 25.34 9.42 16.37
N PHE A 91 24.22 8.96 15.82
CA PHE A 91 23.78 7.58 15.97
C PHE A 91 24.70 6.63 15.20
N PRO A 92 25.03 5.44 15.74
CA PRO A 92 25.73 4.41 14.96
C PRO A 92 24.84 3.91 13.82
N CYS A 93 25.42 3.65 12.65
CA CYS A 93 24.68 3.07 11.54
C CYS A 93 24.27 1.61 11.83
N ALA A 94 23.13 1.20 11.32
CA ALA A 94 22.69 -0.19 11.31
C ALA A 94 23.73 -1.11 10.63
N THR A 95 23.75 -2.38 11.03
CA THR A 95 24.58 -3.44 10.44
C THR A 95 23.67 -4.56 9.96
N CYS A 96 23.84 -4.98 8.71
CA CYS A 96 23.00 -6.04 8.14
C CYS A 96 23.45 -7.42 8.64
N SER A 97 22.48 -8.24 9.04
CA SER A 97 22.66 -9.63 9.47
C SER A 97 23.08 -10.55 8.30
N GLU A 98 23.51 -11.78 8.59
CA GLU A 98 23.99 -12.73 7.56
C GLU A 98 22.91 -13.11 6.52
N ASP A 99 21.65 -13.13 6.94
CA ASP A 99 20.44 -13.33 6.13
C ASP A 99 19.98 -12.07 5.38
N GLN A 100 20.69 -10.95 5.55
CA GLN A 100 20.37 -9.65 4.95
C GLN A 100 21.44 -9.14 3.97
N GLU A 101 21.00 -8.38 2.99
CA GLU A 101 21.82 -7.62 2.05
C GLU A 101 21.69 -6.11 2.30
N MET A 102 22.77 -5.37 2.07
CA MET A 102 22.75 -3.92 2.14
C MET A 102 22.14 -3.35 0.85
N VAL A 103 21.07 -2.56 0.97
CA VAL A 103 20.40 -1.90 -0.17
C VAL A 103 20.75 -0.41 -0.24
N VAL A 104 20.99 0.23 0.91
CA VAL A 104 21.48 1.61 1.00
C VAL A 104 22.62 1.64 2.00
N ASP A 105 23.79 2.16 1.62
CA ASP A 105 24.91 2.35 2.55
C ASP A 105 24.72 3.60 3.42
N CYS A 106 25.35 3.60 4.59
CA CYS A 106 25.24 4.69 5.53
C CYS A 106 25.97 5.94 5.06
N THR A 107 25.37 7.10 5.35
CA THR A 107 25.94 8.42 5.11
C THR A 107 25.77 9.26 6.36
N SER A 108 26.46 10.40 6.50
CA SER A 108 26.28 11.24 7.68
C SER A 108 24.81 11.66 7.91
N THR A 109 23.98 11.75 6.86
CA THR A 109 22.57 12.17 6.96
C THR A 109 21.55 11.02 6.86
N ARG A 110 21.97 9.76 6.69
CA ARG A 110 21.05 8.62 6.50
C ARG A 110 21.66 7.33 7.02
N ASP A 111 20.84 6.56 7.72
CA ASP A 111 21.20 5.22 8.14
C ASP A 111 21.43 4.27 6.95
N ARG A 112 22.13 3.16 7.21
CA ARG A 112 22.15 1.99 6.35
C ARG A 112 20.76 1.34 6.32
N ILE A 113 20.31 0.94 5.13
CA ILE A 113 19.09 0.14 4.97
C ILE A 113 19.45 -1.26 4.50
N CYS A 114 19.02 -2.24 5.28
CA CYS A 114 19.19 -3.67 5.01
C CYS A 114 17.89 -4.26 4.44
N ARG A 115 18.00 -5.40 3.73
CA ARG A 115 16.86 -6.16 3.22
C ARG A 115 17.10 -7.66 3.37
N CYS A 116 16.07 -8.45 3.66
CA CYS A 116 16.18 -9.91 3.58
C CYS A 116 16.66 -10.37 2.21
N LYS A 117 17.67 -11.25 2.19
CA LYS A 117 18.19 -11.84 0.95
C LYS A 117 17.12 -12.64 0.21
N PRO A 118 17.24 -12.81 -1.13
CA PRO A 118 16.36 -13.69 -1.89
C PRO A 118 16.19 -15.07 -1.23
N GLY A 119 14.93 -15.52 -1.09
CA GLY A 119 14.59 -16.73 -0.35
C GLY A 119 14.35 -16.53 1.15
N HIS A 120 14.36 -15.30 1.65
CA HIS A 120 13.93 -14.93 3.00
C HIS A 120 12.95 -13.73 2.98
N PHE A 121 12.13 -13.60 4.03
CA PHE A 121 11.16 -12.52 4.24
C PHE A 121 11.17 -12.05 5.70
N TYR A 122 10.73 -10.81 5.97
CA TYR A 122 10.57 -10.31 7.35
C TYR A 122 9.44 -11.03 8.08
N GLU A 123 9.70 -11.57 9.27
CA GLU A 123 8.70 -12.39 9.98
C GLU A 123 7.54 -11.57 10.55
N LEU A 124 7.81 -10.33 11.01
CA LEU A 124 6.78 -9.40 11.44
C LEU A 124 6.81 -8.14 10.56
N PRO A 125 5.65 -7.54 10.23
CA PRO A 125 5.62 -6.20 9.67
C PRO A 125 6.28 -5.21 10.63
N ASP A 126 6.98 -4.22 10.07
CA ASP A 126 7.72 -3.17 10.77
C ASP A 126 8.94 -3.59 11.63
N PHE A 127 9.21 -4.89 11.77
CA PHE A 127 10.44 -5.40 12.42
C PHE A 127 11.45 -5.92 11.39
N TYR A 128 12.28 -5.00 10.89
CA TYR A 128 13.28 -5.25 9.86
C TYR A 128 14.56 -5.97 10.34
N GLU A 129 14.58 -6.47 11.58
CA GLU A 129 15.74 -7.12 12.20
C GLU A 129 15.84 -8.63 11.91
N PHE A 130 14.71 -9.31 11.70
CA PHE A 130 14.65 -10.77 11.62
C PHE A 130 14.12 -11.26 10.27
N CYS A 131 14.94 -11.99 9.52
CA CYS A 131 14.52 -12.63 8.27
C CYS A 131 14.31 -14.14 8.46
N ARG A 132 13.17 -14.62 7.97
CA ARG A 132 12.78 -16.03 8.00
C ARG A 132 12.86 -16.61 6.59
N ARG A 133 13.31 -17.86 6.45
CA ARG A 133 13.32 -18.55 5.14
C ARG A 133 11.91 -18.71 4.60
N CYS A 134 11.74 -18.46 3.30
CA CYS A 134 10.48 -18.69 2.61
C CYS A 134 10.04 -20.16 2.73
N SER A 135 8.77 -20.37 3.04
CA SER A 135 8.10 -21.66 3.03
C SER A 135 8.06 -22.27 1.62
N ARG A 136 8.06 -23.60 1.56
CA ARG A 136 7.84 -24.37 0.32
C ARG A 136 6.47 -25.01 0.37
N CYS A 137 5.73 -24.98 -0.74
CA CYS A 137 4.42 -25.60 -0.80
C CYS A 137 4.50 -27.12 -0.59
N PRO A 138 3.53 -27.73 0.13
CA PRO A 138 3.44 -29.16 0.27
C PRO A 138 3.12 -29.83 -1.07
N LYS A 139 3.42 -31.13 -1.19
CA LYS A 139 3.14 -31.91 -2.40
C LYS A 139 1.64 -31.84 -2.73
N GLY A 140 1.32 -31.52 -4.00
CA GLY A 140 -0.05 -31.36 -4.49
C GLY A 140 -0.49 -29.89 -4.61
N ASN A 141 0.11 -28.98 -3.84
CA ASN A 141 -0.23 -27.56 -3.91
C ASN A 141 0.71 -26.79 -4.85
N VAL A 142 0.15 -25.77 -5.52
CA VAL A 142 0.86 -24.82 -6.36
C VAL A 142 1.19 -23.54 -5.59
N VAL A 143 2.21 -22.82 -6.06
CA VAL A 143 2.53 -21.47 -5.55
C VAL A 143 1.56 -20.48 -6.18
N LEU A 144 0.71 -19.86 -5.36
CA LEU A 144 -0.19 -18.77 -5.80
C LEU A 144 0.56 -17.43 -5.79
N HIS A 145 1.27 -17.12 -4.71
CA HIS A 145 2.14 -15.95 -4.62
C HIS A 145 3.56 -16.38 -4.24
N LYS A 146 4.54 -15.92 -5.03
CA LYS A 146 5.95 -16.13 -4.75
C LYS A 146 6.36 -15.27 -3.54
N CYS A 147 7.15 -15.85 -2.65
CA CYS A 147 7.79 -15.14 -1.56
C CYS A 147 8.58 -13.92 -2.05
N ASN A 148 8.57 -12.86 -1.26
CA ASN A 148 9.37 -11.65 -1.44
C ASN A 148 9.97 -11.22 -0.09
N SER A 149 10.76 -10.14 -0.03
CA SER A 149 11.41 -9.72 1.21
C SER A 149 10.47 -9.36 2.37
N THR A 150 9.18 -9.16 2.11
CA THR A 150 8.15 -8.71 3.07
C THR A 150 7.01 -9.72 3.30
N ALA A 151 6.93 -10.81 2.53
CA ALA A 151 5.85 -11.77 2.62
C ALA A 151 6.29 -13.17 2.16
N ASP A 152 5.81 -14.20 2.86
CA ASP A 152 6.12 -15.60 2.57
C ASP A 152 5.43 -16.11 1.27
N THR A 153 5.84 -17.29 0.81
CA THR A 153 5.17 -18.05 -0.25
C THR A 153 3.72 -18.38 0.14
N VAL A 154 2.75 -17.97 -0.66
CA VAL A 154 1.35 -18.40 -0.51
C VAL A 154 1.09 -19.60 -1.42
N CYS A 155 0.52 -20.66 -0.85
CA CYS A 155 0.24 -21.92 -1.52
C CYS A 155 -1.27 -22.15 -1.62
N GLY A 156 -1.71 -22.83 -2.69
CA GLY A 156 -3.10 -23.22 -2.89
C GLY A 156 -3.21 -24.51 -3.70
N GLU A 157 -4.43 -25.01 -3.84
CA GLU A 157 -4.70 -26.16 -4.70
C GLU A 157 -4.58 -25.76 -6.19
N PRO A 158 -4.25 -26.69 -7.10
CA PRO A 158 -4.25 -26.41 -8.53
C PRO A 158 -5.69 -26.15 -9.01
N ASP A 159 -5.90 -25.06 -9.72
CA ASP A 159 -7.25 -24.67 -10.17
C ASP A 159 -7.88 -25.76 -11.07
N PRO A 160 -9.06 -26.30 -10.73
CA PRO A 160 -9.69 -27.39 -11.49
C PRO A 160 -10.28 -26.95 -12.85
N ASP A 161 -10.27 -25.66 -13.18
CA ASP A 161 -10.99 -25.08 -14.34
C ASP A 161 -10.67 -25.77 -15.68
N HIS A 162 -9.42 -26.21 -15.86
CA HIS A 162 -8.98 -26.91 -17.07
C HIS A 162 -9.61 -28.30 -17.27
N ARG A 163 -10.20 -28.90 -16.22
CA ARG A 163 -11.00 -30.13 -16.33
C ARG A 163 -12.43 -29.82 -16.82
N TYR A 164 -13.01 -28.71 -16.39
CA TYR A 164 -14.36 -28.30 -16.79
C TYR A 164 -14.44 -27.95 -18.28
N TRP A 165 -13.45 -27.24 -18.84
CA TRP A 165 -13.41 -26.96 -20.28
C TRP A 165 -13.40 -28.24 -21.14
N GLY A 166 -12.69 -29.28 -20.69
CA GLY A 166 -12.70 -30.60 -21.33
C GLY A 166 -14.08 -31.27 -21.32
N TYR A 167 -14.84 -31.14 -20.22
CA TYR A 167 -16.22 -31.62 -20.13
C TYR A 167 -17.19 -30.76 -20.96
N PHE A 168 -16.99 -29.45 -21.06
CA PHE A 168 -17.82 -28.58 -21.91
C PHE A 168 -17.62 -28.88 -23.40
N LEU A 169 -16.37 -29.01 -23.87
CA LEU A 169 -16.10 -29.38 -25.27
C LEU A 169 -16.57 -30.81 -25.58
N GLY A 170 -16.20 -31.80 -24.77
CA GLY A 170 -16.57 -33.20 -25.01
C GLY A 170 -18.08 -33.46 -24.86
N GLY A 171 -18.71 -32.85 -23.86
CA GLY A 171 -20.14 -32.95 -23.60
C GLY A 171 -20.99 -32.26 -24.68
N SER A 172 -20.58 -31.08 -25.14
CA SER A 172 -21.25 -30.36 -26.23
C SER A 172 -21.24 -31.18 -27.53
N CYS A 173 -20.11 -31.80 -27.89
CA CYS A 173 -20.05 -32.71 -29.04
C CYS A 173 -21.00 -33.91 -28.88
N LEU A 174 -21.01 -34.59 -27.72
CA LEU A 174 -21.93 -35.72 -27.47
C LEU A 174 -23.40 -35.33 -27.58
N ILE A 175 -23.78 -34.19 -27.00
CA ILE A 175 -25.15 -33.66 -27.09
C ILE A 175 -25.50 -33.31 -28.55
N GLY A 176 -24.59 -32.65 -29.28
CA GLY A 176 -24.75 -32.35 -30.70
C GLY A 176 -24.93 -33.60 -31.55
N PHE A 177 -24.14 -34.65 -31.33
CA PHE A 177 -24.30 -35.93 -32.02
C PHE A 177 -25.64 -36.59 -31.73
N LEU A 178 -26.10 -36.60 -30.48
CA LEU A 178 -27.44 -37.14 -30.16
C LEU A 178 -28.56 -36.31 -30.80
N VAL A 179 -28.47 -34.98 -30.75
CA VAL A 179 -29.49 -34.07 -31.30
C VAL A 179 -29.50 -34.03 -32.84
N ILE A 180 -28.41 -34.41 -33.51
CA ILE A 180 -28.33 -34.46 -34.99
C ILE A 180 -28.57 -35.88 -35.51
N ILE A 181 -27.87 -36.89 -34.99
CA ILE A 181 -27.95 -38.26 -35.50
C ILE A 181 -29.30 -38.89 -35.19
N VAL A 182 -29.90 -38.64 -34.02
CA VAL A 182 -31.18 -39.27 -33.68
C VAL A 182 -32.33 -38.78 -34.58
N PRO A 183 -32.50 -37.47 -34.85
CA PRO A 183 -33.47 -37.01 -35.85
C PRO A 183 -33.14 -37.46 -37.27
N LEU A 184 -31.88 -37.44 -37.72
CA LEU A 184 -31.51 -37.96 -39.04
C LEU A 184 -31.85 -39.45 -39.18
N TYR A 185 -31.55 -40.26 -38.16
CA TYR A 185 -31.94 -41.67 -38.10
C TYR A 185 -33.47 -41.83 -38.20
N TYR A 186 -34.25 -41.08 -37.40
CA TYR A 186 -35.71 -41.15 -37.48
C TYR A 186 -36.29 -40.64 -38.80
N ILE A 187 -35.68 -39.65 -39.46
CA ILE A 187 -36.09 -39.15 -40.78
C ILE A 187 -35.77 -40.18 -41.87
N CYS A 188 -34.56 -40.75 -41.87
CA CYS A 188 -34.15 -41.79 -42.82
C CYS A 188 -34.89 -43.12 -42.62
N HIS A 189 -35.27 -43.45 -41.39
CA HIS A 189 -35.97 -44.69 -41.05
C HIS A 189 -37.52 -44.54 -41.04
N ARG A 190 -38.07 -43.36 -41.35
CA ARG A 190 -39.49 -43.23 -41.68
C ARG A 190 -39.74 -43.87 -43.05
N PRO A 191 -40.55 -44.94 -43.17
CA PRO A 191 -40.81 -45.56 -44.45
C PRO A 191 -41.51 -44.58 -45.39
N ARG A 192 -40.94 -44.38 -46.59
CA ARG A 192 -41.58 -43.61 -47.68
C ARG A 192 -42.92 -44.23 -48.03
N LYS A 193 -44.03 -43.63 -47.60
CA LYS A 193 -45.38 -43.99 -48.03
C LYS A 193 -45.61 -43.40 -49.42
N GLY A 194 -45.24 -44.15 -50.46
CA GLY A 194 -45.33 -43.72 -51.85
C GLY A 194 -46.77 -43.61 -52.36
N ASN A 195 -47.05 -42.49 -53.06
CA ASN A 195 -48.23 -42.20 -53.87
C ASN A 195 -47.93 -40.87 -54.61
N GLY A 196 -48.14 -40.62 -55.90
CA GLY A 196 -48.62 -41.41 -57.04
C GLY A 196 -48.88 -40.42 -58.20
N ASP A 197 -48.41 -40.70 -59.43
CA ASP A 197 -48.33 -39.72 -60.53
C ASP A 197 -49.67 -39.27 -61.17
N ARG A 198 -49.69 -38.08 -61.79
CA ARG A 198 -50.56 -37.80 -62.96
C ARG A 198 -50.02 -36.75 -63.94
N ARG A 199 -49.94 -37.15 -65.22
CA ARG A 199 -49.69 -36.40 -66.49
C ARG A 199 -50.94 -35.61 -66.95
N GLU A 200 -50.98 -34.71 -67.95
CA GLU A 200 -50.07 -34.31 -69.05
C GLU A 200 -50.46 -32.90 -69.63
N ASN A 201 -49.50 -32.20 -70.25
CA ASN A 201 -49.54 -31.22 -71.37
C ASN A 201 -50.69 -30.18 -71.58
N ALA A 202 -50.30 -28.89 -71.69
CA ALA A 202 -50.74 -27.95 -72.74
C ALA A 202 -49.82 -26.69 -72.84
N LEU A 203 -49.44 -26.30 -74.06
CA LEU A 203 -48.85 -24.98 -74.44
C LEU A 203 -50.00 -24.06 -74.98
N PRO A 204 -49.86 -22.73 -75.22
CA PRO A 204 -48.92 -22.14 -76.20
C PRO A 204 -48.28 -20.75 -75.90
N GLU A 205 -47.10 -20.56 -76.53
CA GLU A 205 -46.58 -19.36 -77.24
C GLU A 205 -46.27 -17.97 -76.60
N GLY A 206 -45.13 -17.42 -77.05
CA GLY A 206 -44.73 -15.99 -77.02
C GLY A 206 -43.86 -15.57 -75.83
N SER A 207 -42.67 -14.95 -75.97
CA SER A 207 -41.85 -14.62 -77.15
C SER A 207 -40.38 -14.38 -76.72
N VAL A 208 -39.44 -14.40 -77.67
CA VAL A 208 -37.97 -14.17 -77.53
C VAL A 208 -37.65 -12.85 -78.30
N PRO A 209 -36.54 -12.09 -78.10
CA PRO A 209 -35.34 -12.21 -77.22
C PRO A 209 -35.23 -11.03 -76.21
N LEU A 210 -34.15 -10.66 -75.49
CA LEU A 210 -32.67 -10.86 -75.47
C LEU A 210 -32.23 -10.78 -73.96
N ALA A 211 -31.00 -10.93 -73.44
CA ALA A 211 -29.64 -10.97 -74.00
C ALA A 211 -28.62 -11.67 -73.04
N SER A 212 -27.38 -11.79 -73.55
CA SER A 212 -26.04 -11.67 -72.93
C SER A 212 -25.87 -11.45 -71.41
N SER A 213 -24.83 -11.97 -70.75
CA SER A 213 -23.80 -12.97 -71.12
C SER A 213 -23.02 -13.47 -69.88
N ASP A 214 -22.19 -14.50 -70.08
CA ASP A 214 -20.97 -14.89 -69.32
C ASP A 214 -21.04 -15.12 -67.79
N GLY A 215 -20.41 -16.15 -67.22
CA GLY A 215 -19.60 -17.21 -67.83
C GLY A 215 -19.13 -18.25 -66.81
N GLU A 216 -18.59 -19.35 -67.34
CA GLU A 216 -17.91 -20.46 -66.65
C GLU A 216 -16.64 -20.02 -65.88
N ARG A 217 -15.95 -20.82 -65.05
CA ARG A 217 -15.87 -22.29 -64.98
C ARG A 217 -15.45 -22.81 -63.59
N ASP A 218 -15.43 -24.13 -63.48
CA ASP A 218 -15.16 -24.98 -62.32
C ASP A 218 -13.83 -24.81 -61.59
N ALA A 219 -13.78 -25.42 -60.40
CA ALA A 219 -12.59 -25.60 -59.58
C ALA A 219 -11.67 -26.74 -60.10
N ASP A 220 -10.38 -26.66 -59.76
CA ASP A 220 -9.56 -27.85 -59.53
C ASP A 220 -8.62 -27.67 -58.32
N SER A 221 -8.13 -28.79 -57.83
CA SER A 221 -7.47 -29.06 -56.55
C SER A 221 -5.97 -28.79 -56.56
N SER A 222 -5.38 -28.44 -55.41
CA SER A 222 -4.17 -29.11 -54.89
C SER A 222 -3.75 -28.63 -53.50
N VAL A 223 -3.21 -29.58 -52.72
CA VAL A 223 -2.54 -29.47 -51.42
C VAL A 223 -1.03 -29.68 -51.76
N PRO A 224 0.02 -29.10 -51.09
CA PRO A 224 0.20 -29.27 -49.64
C PRO A 224 1.15 -28.33 -48.82
N THR A 225 1.21 -28.62 -47.50
CA THR A 225 2.39 -28.55 -46.59
C THR A 225 2.78 -27.23 -45.86
N THR A 226 2.67 -27.30 -44.52
CA THR A 226 3.40 -26.59 -43.41
C THR A 226 3.44 -25.06 -43.30
N GLY A 227 3.24 -24.58 -42.07
CA GLY A 227 3.78 -23.29 -41.59
C GLY A 227 3.02 -22.70 -40.39
N ASN A 228 3.51 -22.88 -39.16
CA ASN A 228 3.00 -22.15 -38.00
C ASN A 228 3.47 -20.69 -38.03
N VAL A 229 2.56 -19.72 -38.11
CA VAL A 229 2.78 -18.33 -37.66
C VAL A 229 1.48 -17.79 -37.06
N SER A 230 1.56 -17.18 -35.87
CA SER A 230 0.42 -16.56 -35.18
C SER A 230 0.10 -15.16 -35.72
N PRO A 231 -1.17 -14.69 -35.65
CA PRO A 231 -1.51 -13.29 -35.87
C PRO A 231 -1.22 -12.44 -34.61
N SER A 232 -0.15 -11.66 -34.68
CA SER A 232 -0.24 -10.18 -34.80
C SER A 232 -1.14 -9.35 -33.82
N GLU A 233 -0.46 -8.46 -33.09
CA GLU A 233 -0.84 -7.06 -32.68
C GLU A 233 -1.80 -6.90 -31.47
N ASP A 234 -1.77 -5.82 -30.65
CA ASP A 234 -1.02 -4.55 -30.77
C ASP A 234 -0.83 -3.79 -29.41
N THR A 235 0.07 -2.79 -29.42
CA THR A 235 0.18 -1.57 -28.56
C THR A 235 0.16 -1.60 -27.00
N LEU A 236 1.31 -1.18 -26.44
CA LEU A 236 1.57 -0.02 -25.54
C LEU A 236 0.86 0.19 -24.17
N ASP A 237 1.74 0.41 -23.17
CA ASP A 237 1.66 1.29 -21.98
C ASP A 237 0.53 1.17 -20.94
N MET A 238 0.92 0.99 -19.67
CA MET A 238 0.68 2.01 -18.62
C MET A 238 1.54 1.81 -17.36
N ALA A 239 1.79 2.93 -16.69
CA ALA A 239 2.80 3.20 -15.68
C ALA A 239 2.85 2.29 -14.43
N SER A 240 4.03 2.22 -13.83
CA SER A 240 4.23 1.81 -12.43
C SER A 240 3.80 2.92 -11.46
N GLU A 241 2.89 2.63 -10.55
CA GLU A 241 2.58 3.52 -9.42
C GLU A 241 3.55 3.27 -8.25
N ALA A 242 4.30 4.30 -7.88
CA ALA A 242 5.05 4.34 -6.62
C ALA A 242 4.14 4.90 -5.49
N PRO A 243 4.22 4.37 -4.26
CA PRO A 243 3.42 4.88 -3.15
C PRO A 243 3.90 6.28 -2.73
N THR A 244 3.19 7.31 -3.18
CA THR A 244 3.48 8.71 -2.86
C THR A 244 2.83 9.08 -1.52
N PHE A 245 3.61 9.14 -0.45
CA PHE A 245 3.11 9.50 0.88
C PHE A 245 3.17 11.02 1.14
N THR A 246 2.39 11.80 0.39
CA THR A 246 2.19 13.22 0.68
C THR A 246 1.16 13.42 1.79
N ARG A 247 1.63 13.73 2.99
CA ARG A 247 0.78 14.16 4.11
C ARG A 247 1.15 15.58 4.53
N SER A 248 0.54 16.57 3.88
CA SER A 248 0.57 17.96 4.37
C SER A 248 -0.39 18.10 5.56
N PRO A 249 -0.03 18.85 6.61
CA PRO A 249 -0.99 19.26 7.64
C PRO A 249 -1.84 20.43 7.14
N GLU A 250 -3.14 20.38 7.40
CA GLU A 250 -4.01 21.55 7.27
C GLU A 250 -3.63 22.58 8.34
N SER A 251 -3.25 23.78 7.92
CA SER A 251 -3.17 24.93 8.81
C SER A 251 -4.56 25.56 8.91
N PRO A 252 -5.12 25.79 10.12
CA PRO A 252 -6.39 26.49 10.24
C PRO A 252 -6.25 27.94 9.74
N ALA A 253 -7.25 28.37 8.97
CA ALA A 253 -7.33 29.73 8.45
C ALA A 253 -7.47 30.76 9.59
N GLY A 254 -6.93 31.96 9.38
CA GLY A 254 -6.99 33.04 10.36
C GLY A 254 -8.42 33.51 10.66
N VAL A 255 -8.64 33.91 11.91
CA VAL A 255 -9.87 34.58 12.32
C VAL A 255 -9.78 36.05 11.90
N ASP A 256 -10.73 36.50 11.09
CA ASP A 256 -10.82 37.90 10.66
C ASP A 256 -11.20 38.79 11.85
N GLY A 257 -10.27 39.66 12.25
CA GLY A 257 -10.36 40.48 13.45
C GLY A 257 -10.57 41.96 13.14
N THR A 258 -11.71 42.33 12.55
CA THR A 258 -12.07 43.76 12.46
C THR A 258 -12.51 44.29 13.82
N GLN A 259 -11.65 45.09 14.47
CA GLN A 259 -12.14 46.12 15.39
C GLN A 259 -11.25 47.36 15.41
N ALA A 260 -11.90 48.51 15.62
CA ALA A 260 -11.40 49.81 15.19
C ALA A 260 -10.47 50.49 16.19
N SER A 261 -9.64 51.38 15.66
CA SER A 261 -8.91 52.41 16.40
C SER A 261 -9.86 53.33 17.18
N ALA A 262 -9.64 53.44 18.49
CA ALA A 262 -10.09 54.57 19.30
C ALA A 262 -8.96 54.97 20.25
N GLY A 263 -8.45 56.18 20.12
CA GLY A 263 -7.39 56.70 20.98
C GLY A 263 -7.94 57.35 22.26
N ALA A 264 -7.19 57.21 23.35
CA ALA A 264 -7.31 58.09 24.52
C ALA A 264 -5.90 58.26 25.13
N GLY A 265 -5.47 59.51 25.34
CA GLY A 265 -4.14 59.80 25.87
C GLY A 265 -4.06 59.62 27.39
N GLY A 266 -2.87 59.26 27.89
CA GLY A 266 -2.55 59.17 29.31
C GLY A 266 -1.10 59.60 29.55
N ARG A 267 -0.91 60.57 30.46
CA ARG A 267 0.38 61.21 30.77
C ARG A 267 1.45 60.25 31.29
N ALA A 268 2.71 60.59 31.00
CA ALA A 268 3.87 60.16 31.78
C ALA A 268 3.80 60.67 33.24
N PRO A 269 4.62 60.09 34.13
CA PRO A 269 5.60 60.97 34.78
C PRO A 269 7.04 60.46 34.68
N ASP A 270 7.96 61.43 34.77
CA ASP A 270 9.38 61.29 35.01
C ASP A 270 9.68 60.50 36.30
N GLY A 271 10.86 59.85 36.39
CA GLY A 271 11.22 59.13 37.62
C GLY A 271 12.42 58.18 37.55
N SER A 272 13.60 58.68 37.18
CA SER A 272 14.87 58.11 37.67
C SER A 272 15.48 59.11 38.66
N PRO A 273 16.03 58.66 39.80
CA PRO A 273 17.49 58.52 39.84
C PRO A 273 18.04 57.37 40.70
N GLN A 274 19.09 56.73 40.18
CA GLN A 274 20.33 56.21 40.81
C GLN A 274 20.37 55.44 42.16
N PRO A 275 21.46 54.67 42.41
CA PRO A 275 21.54 53.71 43.51
C PRO A 275 22.21 54.26 44.78
N ASP A 276 21.97 53.58 45.90
CA ASP A 276 22.78 53.63 47.13
C ASP A 276 23.18 52.21 47.57
N LEU A 277 24.25 52.16 48.38
CA LEU A 277 25.10 51.05 48.83
C LEU A 277 24.48 49.65 49.00
#